data_AF-A0A7S3EWJ5-F1
#
_entry.id   AF-A0A7S3EWJ5-F1
#
_cell.length_a   1.000
_cell.length_b   1.000
_cell.length_c   1.000
_cell.angle_alpha   90.00
_cell.angle_beta   90.00
_cell.angle_gamma   90.00
#
_symmetry.space_group_name_H-M   'P 1'
#
loop_
_entity.id
_entity.type
_entity.pdbx_description
1 polymer ?
#
loop_
_entity_poly.entity_id
_entity_poly.type
_entity_poly.pdbx_seq_one_letter_code
_entity_poly.pdbx_strand_id
1 'polypeptide(L)'
;LLKTVFSLNHLRPSSSDWQMDAKSMLQDNFQYSIGPPDSGFSLFLAERTKKIHFIRHAEGFHNVATKESGSNDCLLREGKPAQEHPLWDAKLTQTGIEQAMNLRRLLAQRP
;
A
#
# COMPACT_ATOMS: atom_id res chain seq x y z
N LEU A 1 -0.23 14.57 32.70
CA LEU A 1 -1.02 15.08 31.56
C LEU A 1 -0.11 15.90 30.65
N LEU A 2 0.69 15.24 29.82
CA LEU A 2 1.63 15.90 28.91
C LEU A 2 1.02 15.88 27.50
N LYS A 3 0.75 17.08 26.98
CA LYS A 3 0.34 17.34 25.60
C LYS A 3 1.52 17.08 24.68
N THR A 4 1.44 16.04 23.87
CA THR A 4 2.35 15.86 22.72
C THR A 4 1.80 16.69 21.56
N VAL A 5 2.52 17.74 21.20
CA VAL A 5 2.26 18.58 20.03
C VAL A 5 2.72 17.81 18.79
N PHE A 6 1.78 17.35 17.97
CA PHE A 6 2.08 16.84 16.63
C PHE A 6 2.40 18.04 15.72
N SER A 7 3.66 18.16 15.30
CA SER A 7 4.06 19.06 14.21
C SER A 7 3.52 18.51 12.89
N LEU A 8 2.31 18.92 12.55
CA LEU A 8 1.71 18.83 11.22
C LEU A 8 2.50 19.72 10.26
N ASN A 9 3.46 19.16 9.54
CA ASN A 9 3.97 19.76 8.31
C ASN A 9 4.36 18.64 7.34
N HIS A 10 3.80 18.70 6.13
CA HIS A 10 3.86 17.73 5.01
C HIS A 10 2.67 16.76 4.89
N LEU A 11 1.45 17.31 4.96
CA LEU A 11 0.34 16.72 4.22
C LEU A 11 0.60 16.92 2.72
N ARG A 12 0.94 15.84 2.00
CA ARG A 12 0.91 15.86 0.53
C ARG A 12 -0.55 15.96 0.08
N PRO A 13 -0.87 16.76 -0.95
CA PRO A 13 -2.23 16.84 -1.46
C PRO A 13 -2.65 15.49 -2.05
N SER A 14 -3.91 15.11 -1.83
CA SER A 14 -4.51 13.87 -2.32
C SER A 14 -4.70 13.94 -3.84
N SER A 15 -3.76 13.37 -4.60
CA SER A 15 -4.00 12.98 -5.98
C SER A 15 -4.44 11.52 -6.01
N SER A 16 -5.61 11.25 -6.60
CA SER A 16 -6.23 9.93 -6.75
C SER A 16 -5.52 8.97 -7.73
N ASP A 17 -4.24 9.20 -8.01
CA ASP A 17 -3.40 8.31 -8.80
C ASP A 17 -2.46 7.56 -7.88
N TRP A 18 -2.90 6.36 -7.45
CA TRP A 18 -2.01 5.38 -6.85
C TRP A 18 -1.13 4.74 -7.94
N GLN A 19 -0.26 5.54 -8.57
CA GLN A 19 0.93 4.97 -9.18
C GLN A 19 1.72 4.33 -8.04
N MET A 20 1.70 3.00 -8.00
CA MET A 20 2.64 2.20 -7.22
C MET A 20 4.03 2.55 -7.73
N ASP A 21 4.64 3.59 -7.18
CA ASP A 21 6.01 3.94 -7.49
C ASP A 21 6.86 2.76 -7.03
N ALA A 22 7.37 1.95 -7.97
CA ALA A 22 8.17 0.75 -7.69
C ALA A 22 9.46 1.07 -6.89
N LYS A 23 9.71 2.36 -6.65
CA LYS A 23 10.75 2.91 -5.77
C LYS A 23 10.43 2.83 -4.28
N SER A 24 9.19 2.51 -3.90
CA SER A 24 8.69 2.59 -2.50
C SER A 24 9.37 1.65 -1.50
N MET A 25 10.18 0.69 -1.95
CA MET A 25 10.81 -0.32 -1.08
C MET A 25 12.31 -0.56 -1.36
N LEU A 26 12.94 0.34 -2.12
CA LEU A 26 14.37 0.24 -2.46
C LEU A 26 15.28 0.82 -1.37
N GLN A 27 14.71 1.52 -0.38
CA GLN A 27 15.44 2.22 0.69
C GLN A 27 15.15 1.70 2.10
N ASP A 28 14.67 0.46 2.24
CA ASP A 28 14.51 -0.22 3.54
C ASP A 28 15.87 -0.53 4.21
N ASN A 29 16.95 0.10 3.71
CA ASN A 29 18.27 0.20 4.30
C ASN A 29 18.12 0.71 5.74
N PHE A 30 18.01 -0.22 6.68
CA PHE A 30 18.51 -0.06 8.03
C PHE A 30 20.03 0.13 7.97
N GLN A 31 20.44 1.25 7.41
CA GLN A 31 21.80 1.72 7.52
C GLN A 31 21.87 2.25 8.94
N TYR A 32 22.56 1.50 9.82
CA TYR A 32 22.83 1.84 11.23
C TYR A 32 22.70 3.34 11.45
N SER A 33 21.55 3.80 11.97
CA SER A 33 21.48 5.14 12.52
C SER A 33 22.21 5.08 13.85
N ILE A 34 23.55 5.07 13.78
CA ILE A 34 24.36 5.74 14.78
C ILE A 34 24.03 7.21 14.53
N GLY A 35 22.93 7.67 15.14
CA GLY A 35 22.62 9.09 15.11
C GLY A 35 23.75 9.89 15.76
N PRO A 36 23.69 11.23 15.71
CA PRO A 36 24.60 12.07 16.48
C PRO A 36 24.63 11.60 17.95
N PRO A 37 25.72 11.84 18.71
CA PRO A 37 26.02 11.17 19.99
C PRO A 37 24.90 11.15 21.06
N ASP A 38 23.85 11.96 20.91
CA ASP A 38 22.66 12.02 21.77
C ASP A 38 21.48 11.14 21.30
N SER A 39 21.60 10.48 20.16
CA SER A 39 20.57 9.64 19.54
C SER A 39 20.86 8.17 19.83
N GLY A 40 20.23 7.65 20.89
CA GLY A 40 20.42 6.30 21.41
C GLY A 40 20.44 5.18 20.35
N PHE A 41 21.28 4.19 20.62
CA PHE A 41 21.40 2.95 19.87
C PHE A 41 20.04 2.24 19.75
N SER A 42 19.67 1.83 18.53
CA SER A 42 18.50 0.96 18.35
C SER A 42 18.79 -0.40 18.97
N LEU A 43 18.09 -0.75 20.05
CA LEU A 43 18.15 -2.08 20.69
C LEU A 43 17.81 -3.21 19.71
N PHE A 44 17.07 -2.89 18.64
CA PHE A 44 16.72 -3.82 17.58
C PHE A 44 17.68 -3.63 16.41
N LEU A 45 18.69 -4.48 16.35
CA LEU A 45 19.52 -4.63 15.17
C LEU A 45 18.64 -5.09 14.01
N ALA A 46 18.71 -4.40 12.89
CA ALA A 46 17.95 -4.69 11.68
C ALA A 46 17.98 -6.17 11.27
N GLU A 47 19.17 -6.78 11.39
CA GLU A 47 19.46 -8.17 11.07
C GLU A 47 18.71 -9.18 11.97
N ARG A 48 18.20 -8.73 13.12
CA ARG A 48 17.45 -9.56 14.09
C ARG A 48 15.95 -9.29 14.06
N THR A 49 15.45 -8.52 13.09
CA THR A 49 14.03 -8.18 12.97
C THR A 49 13.38 -8.87 11.79
N LYS A 50 12.13 -9.34 11.98
CA LYS A 50 11.29 -9.83 10.89
C LYS A 50 10.64 -8.64 10.20
N LYS A 51 10.70 -8.58 8.87
CA LYS A 51 9.99 -7.59 8.07
C LYS A 51 8.61 -8.14 7.70
N ILE A 52 7.55 -7.37 7.95
CA ILE A 52 6.16 -7.71 7.58
C ILE A 52 5.69 -6.67 6.57
N HIS A 53 5.24 -7.12 5.40
CA HIS A 53 4.74 -6.26 4.34
C HIS A 53 3.22 -6.35 4.28
N PHE A 54 2.53 -5.21 4.34
CA PHE A 54 1.10 -5.10 4.09
C PHE A 54 0.90 -4.66 2.64
N ILE A 55 0.31 -5.54 1.82
CA ILE A 55 0.16 -5.33 0.38
C ILE A 55 -1.33 -5.36 0.05
N ARG A 56 -1.84 -4.32 -0.62
CA ARG A 56 -3.20 -4.31 -1.15
C ARG A 56 -3.28 -5.24 -2.37
N HIS A 57 -4.46 -5.81 -2.63
CA HIS A 57 -4.72 -6.46 -3.91
C HIS A 57 -4.45 -5.50 -5.09
N ALA A 58 -4.04 -6.07 -6.23
CA ALA A 58 -3.86 -5.33 -7.47
C ALA A 58 -5.21 -4.89 -8.08
N GLU A 59 -5.17 -4.15 -9.18
CA GLU A 59 -6.40 -3.68 -9.85
C GLU A 59 -7.36 -4.84 -10.19
N GLY A 60 -8.60 -4.73 -9.69
CA GLY A 60 -9.71 -5.59 -10.05
C GLY A 60 -10.76 -4.86 -10.89
N PHE A 61 -11.66 -5.61 -11.52
CA PHE A 61 -12.75 -5.03 -12.32
C PHE A 61 -13.63 -4.06 -11.53
N HIS A 62 -13.79 -4.28 -10.22
CA HIS A 62 -14.49 -3.35 -9.34
C HIS A 62 -13.81 -1.98 -9.24
N ASN A 63 -12.46 -1.93 -9.30
CA ASN A 63 -11.72 -0.66 -9.29
C ASN A 63 -11.92 0.10 -10.59
N VAL A 64 -11.90 -0.61 -11.73
CA VAL A 64 -12.17 -0.02 -13.05
C VAL A 64 -13.59 0.53 -13.11
N ALA A 65 -14.59 -0.25 -12.69
CA ALA A 65 -15.98 0.19 -12.68
C ALA A 65 -16.20 1.44 -11.79
N THR A 66 -15.55 1.49 -10.63
CA THR A 66 -15.57 2.67 -9.75
C THR A 66 -14.95 3.88 -10.43
N LYS A 67 -13.82 3.68 -11.13
CA LYS A 67 -13.12 4.75 -11.85
C LYS A 67 -13.97 5.29 -13.02
N GLU A 68 -14.63 4.40 -13.76
CA GLU A 68 -15.47 4.75 -14.91
C GLU A 68 -16.77 5.45 -14.49
N SER A 69 -17.41 4.99 -13.41
CA SER A 69 -18.62 5.62 -12.87
C SER A 69 -18.34 6.89 -12.08
N GLY A 70 -17.09 7.12 -11.66
CA GLY A 70 -16.69 8.27 -10.85
C GLY A 70 -17.17 8.23 -9.40
N SER A 71 -17.85 7.16 -8.99
CA SER A 71 -18.37 6.96 -7.63
C SER A 71 -18.36 5.48 -7.24
N ASN A 72 -18.41 5.19 -5.94
CA ASN A 72 -18.56 3.81 -5.43
C ASN A 72 -20.01 3.30 -5.53
N ASP A 73 -20.95 4.11 -6.03
CA ASP A 73 -22.36 3.74 -6.11
C ASP A 73 -22.58 2.50 -7.00
N CYS A 74 -21.70 2.27 -7.98
CA CYS A 74 -21.70 1.07 -8.83
C CYS A 74 -21.41 -0.25 -8.07
N LEU A 75 -21.03 -0.17 -6.79
CA LEU A 75 -20.78 -1.31 -5.91
C LEU A 75 -21.94 -1.57 -4.94
N LEU A 76 -22.98 -0.72 -4.96
CA LEU A 76 -24.14 -0.85 -4.09
C LEU A 76 -25.06 -1.97 -4.57
N ARG A 77 -25.61 -2.72 -3.62
CA ARG A 77 -26.36 -3.95 -3.87
C ARG A 77 -27.87 -3.75 -4.03
N GLU A 78 -28.38 -2.54 -3.85
CA GLU A 78 -29.81 -2.21 -3.93
C GLU A 78 -30.73 -3.18 -3.15
N GLY A 79 -30.25 -3.69 -2.01
CA GLY A 79 -30.99 -4.66 -1.18
C GLY A 79 -30.92 -6.13 -1.64
N LYS A 80 -30.19 -6.44 -2.71
CA LYS A 80 -29.96 -7.82 -3.18
C LYS A 80 -28.82 -8.51 -2.42
N PRO A 81 -28.80 -9.85 -2.37
CA PRO A 81 -27.68 -10.63 -1.87
C PRO A 81 -26.36 -10.24 -2.55
N ALA A 82 -25.26 -10.28 -1.80
CA ALA A 82 -23.96 -9.84 -2.31
C ALA A 82 -23.48 -10.65 -3.51
N GLN A 83 -23.74 -11.95 -3.52
CA GLN A 83 -23.36 -12.90 -4.58
C GLN A 83 -23.99 -12.59 -5.94
N GLU A 84 -25.11 -11.85 -5.95
CA GLU A 84 -25.80 -11.46 -7.19
C GLU A 84 -25.19 -10.21 -7.81
N HIS A 85 -24.33 -9.48 -7.08
CA HIS A 85 -23.71 -8.27 -7.60
C HIS A 85 -22.59 -8.63 -8.59
N PRO A 86 -22.58 -8.12 -9.84
CA PRO A 86 -21.59 -8.51 -10.84
C PRO A 86 -20.13 -8.25 -10.45
N LEU A 87 -19.91 -7.24 -9.60
CA LEU A 87 -18.57 -6.88 -9.09
C LEU A 87 -18.26 -7.51 -7.72
N TRP A 88 -19.12 -8.39 -7.22
CA TRP A 88 -18.82 -9.18 -6.02
C TRP A 88 -17.71 -10.19 -6.30
N ASP A 89 -16.70 -10.22 -5.43
CA ASP A 89 -15.51 -11.06 -5.60
C ASP A 89 -14.89 -10.95 -7.01
N ALA A 90 -14.90 -9.74 -7.56
CA ALA A 90 -14.45 -9.48 -8.91
C ALA A 90 -12.96 -9.82 -9.07
N LYS A 91 -12.65 -10.51 -10.17
CA LYS A 91 -11.27 -10.91 -10.52
C LYS A 91 -10.38 -9.69 -10.79
N LEU A 92 -9.06 -9.95 -10.76
CA LEU A 92 -8.07 -9.00 -11.24
C LEU A 92 -8.23 -8.75 -12.73
N THR A 93 -7.95 -7.52 -13.15
CA THR A 93 -7.79 -7.19 -14.57
C THR A 93 -6.45 -7.70 -15.09
N GLN A 94 -6.23 -7.67 -16.41
CA GLN A 94 -4.93 -7.98 -16.99
C GLN A 94 -3.83 -7.06 -16.43
N THR A 95 -4.13 -5.77 -16.28
CA THR A 95 -3.24 -4.79 -15.63
C THR A 95 -2.97 -5.16 -14.18
N GLY A 96 -3.98 -5.61 -13.43
CA GLY A 96 -3.80 -6.08 -12.06
C GLY A 96 -2.90 -7.32 -11.96
N ILE A 97 -3.03 -8.26 -12.89
CA ILE A 97 -2.16 -9.44 -12.97
C ILE A 97 -0.71 -9.01 -13.22
N GLU A 98 -0.49 -8.07 -14.14
CA GLU A 98 0.86 -7.54 -14.43
C GLU A 98 1.47 -6.80 -13.23
N GLN A 99 0.68 -6.01 -12.51
CA GLN A 99 1.11 -5.38 -11.25
C GLN A 99 1.57 -6.43 -10.23
N ALA A 100 0.79 -7.49 -10.02
CA ALA A 100 1.15 -8.57 -9.10
C ALA A 100 2.42 -9.32 -9.53
N MET A 101 2.56 -9.60 -10.83
CA MET A 101 3.74 -10.27 -11.38
C MET A 101 5.00 -9.41 -11.28
N ASN A 102 4.89 -8.10 -11.52
CA ASN A 102 5.99 -7.16 -11.37
C ASN A 102 6.44 -7.06 -9.91
N LEU A 103 5.49 -6.95 -8.97
CA LEU A 103 5.80 -6.94 -7.54
C LEU A 103 6.50 -8.24 -7.11
N ARG A 104 6.01 -9.40 -7.58
CA ARG A 104 6.66 -10.69 -7.33
C ARG A 104 8.11 -10.72 -7.81
N ARG A 105 8.39 -10.26 -9.02
CA ARG A 105 9.76 -10.22 -9.57
C ARG A 105 10.66 -9.30 -8.74
N LEU A 106 10.15 -8.13 -8.36
CA LEU A 106 10.87 -7.17 -7.52
C LEU A 106 11.20 -7.76 -6.14
N LEU A 107 10.25 -8.43 -5.50
CA LEU A 107 10.47 -9.08 -4.20
C LEU A 107 11.45 -10.26 -4.27
N ALA A 108 11.47 -11.00 -5.38
CA ALA A 108 12.37 -12.14 -5.58
C ALA A 108 13.85 -11.74 -5.75
N GLN A 109 14.11 -10.50 -6.20
CA GLN A 109 15.46 -9.97 -6.42
C GLN A 109 16.00 -9.22 -5.21
N ARG A 110 15.29 -9.21 -4.08
CA ARG A 110 15.76 -8.53 -2.87
C ARG A 110 16.87 -9.34 -2.20
N PRO A 111 17.98 -8.70 -1.80
CA PRO A 111 19.04 -9.32 -1.02
C PRO A 111 18.58 -9.71 0.39
#